data_AF-A0A804IKJ2-F1
#
_entry.id   AF-A0A804IKJ2-F1
#
_cell.length_a   1.000
_cell.length_b   1.000
_cell.length_c   1.000
_cell.angle_alpha   90.00
_cell.angle_beta   90.00
_cell.angle_gamma   90.00
#
_symmetry.space_group_name_H-M   'P 1'
#
loop_
_entity.id
_entity.type
_entity.pdbx_description
1 polymer ?
#
loop_
_entity_poly.entity_id
_entity_poly.type
_entity_poly.pdbx_seq_one_letter_code
_entity_poly.pdbx_strand_id
1 'polypeptide(L)'
;METRKLLLLVALFHVFSSAILTESQSMIGINYGQVADNLPPASATAQLLQSTTISKLRLYGADAAIIQSLAGTDISLVLGVSNSDIPSLASDPSAAANWAAVNVLPYVPSSSISVVSVGNEAINSGDPSLASGLLPAMQNLRTALSASAAAASVKVSTVHSMAVLAQSDPPSSGAFHPDFAASLTGVLGFLRDAGSPFMINPYPFFAYRSDPRPETLAFCLFQPNPGRLDAGSKLTYTNMFDAQVDAVRSALDGLGFPEVEIVVAETGWPYRGDPDEVGTTVENAMAFNGNLVAHLRSLAGTPLMPGRSVETYIFALYDEDLKSGPTSERSFGLYRADQTMNYDAGLAKPSSSISNTASASPGWTQSAETCVPVVTVQARVEGRPMQSGERCYLPSAVGSPAVMGLLFQYVAVMLLLT
;
A
#
# COMPACT_ATOMS: atom_id res chain seq x y z
N MET A 1 -33.51 -19.68 -40.05
CA MET A 1 -32.15 -19.12 -40.25
C MET A 1 -31.99 -17.75 -39.59
N GLU A 2 -33.04 -16.93 -39.61
CA GLU A 2 -33.16 -15.62 -38.91
C GLU A 2 -32.93 -15.68 -37.39
N THR A 3 -33.58 -16.61 -36.68
CA THR A 3 -33.49 -16.72 -35.21
C THR A 3 -32.10 -17.09 -34.70
N ARG A 4 -31.34 -17.90 -35.43
CA ARG A 4 -29.94 -18.22 -35.08
C ARG A 4 -29.00 -17.03 -35.25
N LYS A 5 -29.24 -16.17 -36.25
CA LYS A 5 -28.45 -14.93 -36.44
C LYS A 5 -28.73 -13.92 -35.34
N LEU A 6 -29.98 -13.81 -34.89
CA LEU A 6 -30.37 -12.94 -33.78
C LEU A 6 -29.75 -13.39 -32.44
N LEU A 7 -29.74 -14.70 -32.16
CA LEU A 7 -29.09 -15.27 -30.97
C LEU A 7 -27.57 -15.06 -30.98
N LEU A 8 -26.91 -15.18 -32.14
CA LEU A 8 -25.48 -14.89 -32.28
C LEU A 8 -25.17 -13.39 -32.11
N LEU A 9 -26.02 -12.50 -32.60
CA LEU A 9 -25.87 -11.05 -32.40
C LEU A 9 -26.04 -10.63 -30.94
N VAL A 10 -27.01 -11.20 -30.23
CA VAL A 10 -27.20 -10.95 -28.78
C VAL A 10 -26.04 -11.51 -27.96
N ALA A 11 -25.53 -12.70 -28.30
CA ALA A 11 -24.36 -13.28 -27.67
C ALA A 11 -23.08 -12.46 -27.94
N LEU A 12 -22.87 -11.98 -29.18
CA LEU A 12 -21.77 -11.08 -29.50
C LEU A 12 -21.90 -9.73 -28.78
N PHE A 13 -23.12 -9.21 -28.62
CA PHE A 13 -23.36 -7.97 -27.88
C PHE A 13 -23.09 -8.15 -26.38
N HIS A 14 -23.41 -9.30 -25.79
CA HIS A 14 -23.04 -9.61 -24.40
C HIS A 14 -21.53 -9.78 -24.23
N VAL A 15 -20.86 -10.46 -25.17
CA VAL A 15 -19.39 -10.62 -25.14
C VAL A 15 -18.67 -9.28 -25.38
N PHE A 16 -19.21 -8.39 -26.22
CA PHE A 16 -18.66 -7.03 -26.43
C PHE A 16 -19.01 -6.05 -25.29
N SER A 17 -20.15 -6.18 -24.60
CA SER A 17 -20.44 -5.39 -23.40
C SER A 17 -19.62 -5.84 -22.18
N SER A 18 -19.14 -7.09 -22.15
CA SER A 18 -18.18 -7.56 -21.14
C SER A 18 -16.73 -7.15 -21.45
N ALA A 19 -16.47 -6.64 -22.65
CA ALA A 19 -15.15 -6.24 -23.12
C ALA A 19 -15.20 -4.77 -23.59
N ILE A 20 -15.30 -3.85 -22.64
CA ILE A 20 -14.78 -2.47 -22.56
C ILE A 20 -15.52 -1.81 -21.37
N LEU A 21 -15.24 -2.31 -20.18
CA LEU A 21 -14.94 -1.41 -19.08
C LEU A 21 -13.47 -1.69 -18.84
N THR A 22 -12.59 -0.80 -19.30
CA THR A 22 -11.35 -0.57 -18.55
C THR A 22 -11.81 -0.16 -17.17
N GLU A 23 -12.05 -1.14 -16.28
CA GLU A 23 -12.13 -0.88 -14.86
C GLU A 23 -10.82 -0.17 -14.54
N SER A 24 -10.94 1.13 -14.28
CA SER A 24 -9.89 1.91 -13.64
C SER A 24 -9.30 1.02 -12.55
N GLN A 25 -7.98 0.85 -12.55
CA GLN A 25 -7.22 0.01 -11.63
C GLN A 25 -7.54 0.40 -10.19
N SER A 26 -8.67 -0.07 -9.68
CA SER A 26 -9.29 0.51 -8.50
C SER A 26 -8.62 0.01 -7.22
N MET A 27 -7.49 -0.68 -7.32
CA MET A 27 -6.84 -1.33 -6.18
C MET A 27 -5.78 -0.44 -5.52
N ILE A 28 -5.30 0.61 -6.20
CA ILE A 28 -4.21 1.46 -5.71
C ILE A 28 -4.78 2.74 -5.09
N GLY A 29 -4.59 2.85 -3.79
CA GLY A 29 -4.79 4.06 -3.02
C GLY A 29 -3.49 4.67 -2.53
N ILE A 30 -3.62 5.86 -1.93
CA ILE A 30 -2.52 6.52 -1.26
C ILE A 30 -3.00 7.17 0.04
N ASN A 31 -2.12 7.22 1.04
CA ASN A 31 -2.36 7.94 2.28
C ASN A 31 -2.01 9.42 2.13
N TYR A 32 -2.92 10.28 2.58
CA TYR A 32 -2.71 11.72 2.68
C TYR A 32 -2.46 12.08 4.14
N GLY A 33 -1.19 12.07 4.53
CA GLY A 33 -0.74 12.54 5.82
C GLY A 33 -0.79 14.07 5.92
N GLN A 34 -1.06 14.58 7.12
CA GLN A 34 -1.24 16.01 7.39
C GLN A 34 -0.39 16.51 8.57
N VAL A 35 0.56 15.71 9.07
CA VAL A 35 1.50 16.11 10.11
C VAL A 35 2.64 16.91 9.46
N ALA A 36 2.29 18.05 8.87
CA ALA A 36 3.18 18.94 8.14
C ALA A 36 2.64 20.38 8.10
N ASP A 37 3.51 21.37 7.94
CA ASP A 37 3.12 22.79 7.78
C ASP A 37 3.41 23.37 6.38
N ASN A 38 3.95 22.55 5.48
CA ASN A 38 4.40 22.96 4.15
C ASN A 38 3.58 22.36 3.00
N LEU A 39 2.48 21.66 3.29
CA LEU A 39 1.69 20.95 2.28
C LEU A 39 1.09 21.90 1.22
N PRO A 40 0.99 21.44 -0.06
CA PRO A 40 0.37 22.23 -1.10
C PRO A 40 -1.13 22.42 -0.86
N PRO A 41 -1.76 23.43 -1.49
CA PRO A 41 -3.21 23.62 -1.42
C PRO A 41 -3.98 22.38 -1.88
N ALA A 42 -5.15 22.14 -1.27
CA ALA A 42 -6.00 20.98 -1.58
C ALA A 42 -6.31 20.80 -3.08
N SER A 43 -6.55 21.90 -3.80
CA SER A 43 -6.79 21.89 -5.24
C SER A 43 -5.59 21.39 -6.06
N ALA A 44 -4.37 21.74 -5.65
CA ALA A 44 -3.15 21.28 -6.30
C ALA A 44 -2.97 19.77 -6.06
N THR A 45 -3.23 19.30 -4.84
CA THR A 45 -3.25 17.86 -4.51
C THR A 45 -4.29 17.10 -5.34
N ALA A 46 -5.51 17.63 -5.48
CA ALA A 46 -6.55 17.00 -6.29
C ALA A 46 -6.15 16.91 -7.78
N GLN A 47 -5.48 17.93 -8.32
CA GLN A 47 -4.93 17.89 -9.68
C GLN A 47 -3.82 16.84 -9.82
N LEU A 48 -2.91 16.77 -8.85
CA LEU A 48 -1.86 15.77 -8.83
C LEU A 48 -2.45 14.35 -8.84
N LEU A 49 -3.38 14.05 -7.93
CA LEU A 49 -4.02 12.73 -7.87
C LEU A 49 -4.69 12.36 -9.21
N GLN A 50 -5.41 13.29 -9.83
CA GLN A 50 -6.05 13.09 -11.14
C GLN A 50 -5.05 12.85 -12.29
N SER A 51 -3.80 13.27 -12.16
CA SER A 51 -2.73 13.00 -13.14
C SER A 51 -2.13 11.59 -13.01
N THR A 52 -2.44 10.87 -11.93
CA THR A 52 -1.89 9.53 -11.62
C THR A 52 -2.94 8.43 -11.76
N THR A 53 -2.53 7.16 -11.73
CA THR A 53 -3.45 6.02 -11.68
C THR A 53 -4.06 5.79 -10.29
N ILE A 54 -3.77 6.65 -9.31
CA ILE A 54 -4.36 6.57 -7.96
C ILE A 54 -5.84 6.85 -8.08
N SER A 55 -6.65 5.95 -7.53
CA SER A 55 -8.12 6.04 -7.55
C SER A 55 -8.73 6.08 -6.15
N LYS A 56 -7.88 6.03 -5.12
CA LYS A 56 -8.30 5.99 -3.72
C LYS A 56 -7.40 6.88 -2.87
N LEU A 57 -7.99 7.60 -1.93
CA LEU A 57 -7.28 8.46 -0.98
C LEU A 57 -7.75 8.12 0.44
N ARG A 58 -6.80 7.83 1.32
CA ARG A 58 -7.07 7.68 2.76
C ARG A 58 -6.64 8.94 3.49
N LEU A 59 -7.59 9.55 4.19
CA LEU A 59 -7.36 10.65 5.11
C LEU A 59 -7.37 10.10 6.54
N TYR A 60 -6.47 10.60 7.41
CA TYR A 60 -6.47 10.28 8.84
C TYR A 60 -7.55 11.03 9.63
N GLY A 61 -8.16 12.03 9.00
CA GLY A 61 -9.29 12.81 9.49
C GLY A 61 -10.33 13.05 8.39
N ALA A 62 -11.10 14.13 8.53
CA ALA A 62 -12.10 14.57 7.56
C ALA A 62 -11.85 16.01 7.08
N ASP A 63 -10.71 16.25 6.43
CA ASP A 63 -10.35 17.57 5.91
C ASP A 63 -11.34 18.03 4.82
N ALA A 64 -12.15 19.04 5.16
CA ALA A 64 -13.18 19.58 4.30
C ALA A 64 -12.63 20.09 2.95
N ALA A 65 -11.46 20.73 2.95
CA ALA A 65 -10.90 21.32 1.74
C ALA A 65 -10.45 20.23 0.76
N ILE A 66 -9.81 19.16 1.26
CA ILE A 66 -9.42 18.01 0.44
C ILE A 66 -10.65 17.28 -0.09
N ILE A 67 -11.64 16.98 0.77
CA ILE A 67 -12.87 16.30 0.36
C ILE A 67 -13.59 17.09 -0.74
N GLN A 68 -13.77 18.41 -0.54
CA GLN A 68 -14.42 19.28 -1.53
C GLN A 68 -13.62 19.39 -2.83
N SER A 69 -12.28 19.43 -2.77
CA SER A 69 -11.43 19.51 -3.96
C SER A 69 -11.50 18.26 -4.85
N LEU A 70 -11.96 17.13 -4.29
CA LEU A 70 -12.15 15.86 -4.98
C LEU A 70 -13.61 15.58 -5.36
N ALA A 71 -14.53 16.49 -5.04
CA ALA A 71 -15.93 16.36 -5.43
C ALA A 71 -16.07 16.30 -6.96
N GLY A 72 -16.87 15.35 -7.45
CA GLY A 72 -17.08 15.08 -8.87
C GLY A 72 -15.95 14.32 -9.56
N THR A 73 -14.89 13.93 -8.84
CA THR A 73 -13.85 13.02 -9.35
C THR A 73 -14.19 11.57 -9.03
N ASP A 74 -13.54 10.62 -9.71
CA ASP A 74 -13.65 9.19 -9.45
C ASP A 74 -12.74 8.69 -8.30
N ILE A 75 -12.14 9.61 -7.53
CA ILE A 75 -11.26 9.25 -6.41
C ILE A 75 -12.11 8.93 -5.18
N SER A 76 -12.04 7.66 -4.73
CA SER A 76 -12.76 7.19 -3.55
C SER A 76 -12.02 7.53 -2.26
N LEU A 77 -12.74 7.96 -1.24
CA LEU A 77 -12.21 8.44 0.03
C LEU A 77 -12.44 7.42 1.16
N VAL A 78 -11.40 7.27 1.98
CA VAL A 78 -11.50 6.72 3.35
C VAL A 78 -11.29 7.89 4.31
N LEU A 79 -12.24 8.12 5.20
CA LEU A 79 -12.14 9.16 6.23
C LEU A 79 -11.80 8.54 7.58
N GLY A 80 -10.76 9.06 8.22
CA GLY A 80 -10.35 8.63 9.55
C GLY A 80 -11.12 9.34 10.65
N VAL A 81 -11.47 8.60 11.68
CA VAL A 81 -11.88 9.12 12.99
C VAL A 81 -10.65 9.05 13.89
N SER A 82 -10.34 10.15 14.59
CA SER A 82 -9.21 10.18 15.53
C SER A 82 -9.40 9.17 16.65
N ASN A 83 -8.30 8.57 17.14
CA ASN A 83 -8.33 7.74 18.35
C ASN A 83 -8.93 8.50 19.54
N SER A 84 -8.72 9.82 19.64
CA SER A 84 -9.26 10.66 20.72
C SER A 84 -10.79 10.73 20.73
N ASP A 85 -11.44 10.51 19.59
CA ASP A 85 -12.90 10.61 19.47
C ASP A 85 -13.60 9.31 19.86
N ILE A 86 -12.88 8.18 19.88
CA ILE A 86 -13.44 6.84 20.13
C ILE A 86 -14.26 6.80 21.43
N PRO A 87 -13.79 7.28 22.59
CA PRO A 87 -14.56 7.19 23.83
C PRO A 87 -15.88 7.97 23.78
N SER A 88 -15.88 9.14 23.14
CA SER A 88 -17.08 9.98 22.98
C SER A 88 -18.09 9.31 22.05
N LEU A 89 -17.63 8.85 20.89
CA LEU A 89 -18.48 8.18 19.90
C LEU A 89 -19.02 6.83 20.40
N ALA A 90 -18.27 6.13 21.25
CA ALA A 90 -18.69 4.89 21.87
C ALA A 90 -19.81 5.09 22.90
N SER A 91 -19.73 6.15 23.69
CA SER A 91 -20.61 6.39 24.84
C SER A 91 -21.88 7.17 24.49
N ASP A 92 -21.87 7.99 23.44
CA ASP A 92 -23.03 8.80 23.03
C ASP A 92 -23.35 8.65 21.53
N PRO A 93 -24.46 7.97 21.17
CA PRO A 93 -24.93 7.90 19.78
C PRO A 93 -25.15 9.26 19.13
N SER A 94 -25.47 10.30 19.90
CA SER A 94 -25.62 11.68 19.41
C SER A 94 -24.29 12.26 18.96
N ALA A 95 -23.18 11.93 19.65
CA ALA A 95 -21.84 12.31 19.23
C ALA A 95 -21.49 11.68 17.87
N ALA A 96 -21.85 10.40 17.65
CA ALA A 96 -21.65 9.73 16.37
C ALA A 96 -22.52 10.32 15.25
N ALA A 97 -23.78 10.65 15.56
CA ALA A 97 -24.67 11.35 14.62
C ALA A 97 -24.12 12.73 14.22
N ASN A 98 -23.63 13.50 15.20
CA ASN A 98 -23.02 14.80 14.96
C ASN A 98 -21.74 14.69 14.13
N TRP A 99 -20.88 13.70 14.44
CA TRP A 99 -19.67 13.45 13.66
C TRP A 99 -20.01 13.15 12.19
N ALA A 100 -20.98 12.26 11.93
CA ALA A 100 -21.42 11.95 10.57
C ALA A 100 -22.04 13.16 9.86
N ALA A 101 -22.86 13.94 10.57
CA ALA A 101 -23.52 15.13 10.03
C ALA A 101 -22.54 16.24 9.63
N VAL A 102 -21.39 16.35 10.29
CA VAL A 102 -20.36 17.34 9.98
C VAL A 102 -19.38 16.81 8.93
N ASN A 103 -18.96 15.55 9.05
CA ASN A 103 -17.79 15.04 8.34
C ASN A 103 -18.12 14.21 7.09
N VAL A 104 -19.37 13.74 6.94
CA VAL A 104 -19.76 12.86 5.81
C VAL A 104 -20.93 13.43 5.03
N LEU A 105 -22.05 13.71 5.70
CA LEU A 105 -23.31 14.08 5.03
C LEU A 105 -23.22 15.30 4.10
N PRO A 106 -22.44 16.36 4.40
CA PRO A 106 -22.34 17.53 3.53
C PRO A 106 -21.64 17.24 2.19
N TYR A 107 -20.90 16.14 2.11
CA TYR A 107 -20.02 15.84 0.99
C TYR A 107 -20.54 14.71 0.10
N VAL A 108 -21.57 13.97 0.51
CA VAL A 108 -22.17 12.91 -0.30
C VAL A 108 -23.44 13.39 -1.01
N PRO A 109 -23.71 12.97 -2.26
CA PRO A 109 -22.91 12.04 -3.07
C PRO A 109 -21.85 12.73 -3.95
N SER A 110 -21.61 14.04 -3.80
CA SER A 110 -20.69 14.76 -4.68
C SER A 110 -19.25 14.25 -4.58
N SER A 111 -18.83 13.81 -3.40
CA SER A 111 -17.56 13.14 -3.14
C SER A 111 -17.81 11.66 -2.88
N SER A 112 -16.98 10.80 -3.46
CA SER A 112 -17.08 9.34 -3.29
C SER A 112 -16.50 8.90 -1.95
N ILE A 113 -17.22 9.04 -0.85
CA ILE A 113 -16.81 8.51 0.46
C ILE A 113 -17.22 7.04 0.55
N SER A 114 -16.24 6.14 0.70
CA SER A 114 -16.45 4.69 0.70
C SER A 114 -16.39 4.06 2.09
N VAL A 115 -15.49 4.54 2.94
CA VAL A 115 -15.26 3.98 4.27
C VAL A 115 -15.03 5.10 5.28
N VAL A 116 -15.58 4.96 6.48
CA VAL A 116 -15.15 5.66 7.68
C VAL A 116 -14.36 4.67 8.54
N SER A 117 -13.08 4.97 8.77
CA SER A 117 -12.19 4.15 9.62
C SER A 117 -12.17 4.71 11.03
N VAL A 118 -12.70 3.96 11.99
CA VAL A 118 -12.72 4.32 13.40
C VAL A 118 -11.36 4.03 14.03
N GLY A 119 -10.58 5.07 14.27
CA GLY A 119 -9.24 4.95 14.82
C GLY A 119 -8.20 4.41 13.85
N ASN A 120 -6.96 4.45 14.32
CA ASN A 120 -5.76 3.92 13.68
C ASN A 120 -4.91 3.20 14.72
N GLU A 121 -4.76 1.89 14.56
CA GLU A 121 -3.99 1.00 15.45
C GLU A 121 -4.45 1.06 16.92
N ALA A 122 -5.74 1.35 17.12
CA ALA A 122 -6.30 1.66 18.43
C ALA A 122 -6.25 0.46 19.40
N ILE A 123 -6.45 -0.76 18.89
CA ILE A 123 -6.58 -1.96 19.73
C ILE A 123 -5.26 -2.37 20.40
N ASN A 124 -4.12 -2.08 19.75
CA ASN A 124 -2.78 -2.36 20.25
C ASN A 124 -2.07 -1.10 20.77
N SER A 125 -2.81 -0.01 21.01
CA SER A 125 -2.28 1.27 21.52
C SER A 125 -1.81 1.21 22.98
N GLY A 126 -2.21 0.19 23.73
CA GLY A 126 -2.00 0.10 25.17
C GLY A 126 -3.03 0.85 26.02
N ASP A 127 -3.98 1.58 25.40
CA ASP A 127 -5.09 2.24 26.10
C ASP A 127 -6.35 1.33 26.11
N PRO A 128 -6.75 0.81 27.29
CA PRO A 128 -7.94 -0.05 27.39
C PRO A 128 -9.25 0.65 26.99
N SER A 129 -9.32 1.98 27.11
CA SER A 129 -10.51 2.75 26.75
C SER A 129 -10.71 2.78 25.23
N LEU A 130 -9.63 2.83 24.46
CA LEU A 130 -9.69 2.76 23.00
C LEU A 130 -10.10 1.37 22.53
N ALA A 131 -9.49 0.33 23.10
CA ALA A 131 -9.81 -1.06 22.74
C ALA A 131 -11.26 -1.43 23.06
N SER A 132 -11.77 -1.04 24.24
CA SER A 132 -13.16 -1.31 24.65
C SER A 132 -14.19 -0.40 23.97
N GLY A 133 -13.82 0.83 23.60
CA GLY A 133 -14.69 1.78 22.90
C GLY A 133 -14.83 1.54 21.39
N LEU A 134 -13.93 0.76 20.79
CA LEU A 134 -13.83 0.63 19.33
C LEU A 134 -15.12 0.10 18.69
N LEU A 135 -15.59 -1.07 19.13
CA LEU A 135 -16.80 -1.69 18.58
C LEU A 135 -18.06 -0.83 18.79
N PRO A 136 -18.36 -0.30 20.00
CA PRO A 136 -19.48 0.61 20.19
C PRO A 136 -19.42 1.86 19.30
N ALA A 137 -18.24 2.49 19.15
CA ALA A 137 -18.08 3.64 18.28
C ALA A 137 -18.38 3.31 16.80
N MET A 138 -17.91 2.15 16.32
CA MET A 138 -18.21 1.66 14.96
C MET A 138 -19.71 1.40 14.76
N GLN A 139 -20.39 0.81 15.74
CA GLN A 139 -21.83 0.55 15.70
C GLN A 139 -22.65 1.85 15.69
N ASN A 140 -22.29 2.82 16.52
CA ASN A 140 -22.96 4.12 16.59
C ASN A 140 -22.78 4.90 15.28
N LEU A 141 -21.56 4.94 14.73
CA LEU A 141 -21.32 5.57 13.43
C LEU A 141 -22.06 4.87 12.28
N ARG A 142 -22.09 3.53 12.26
CA ARG A 142 -22.84 2.80 11.23
C ARG A 142 -24.33 3.11 11.30
N THR A 143 -24.88 3.22 12.51
CA THR A 143 -26.28 3.60 12.73
C THR A 143 -26.54 5.01 12.20
N ALA A 144 -25.69 5.98 12.55
CA ALA A 144 -25.80 7.36 12.09
C ALA A 144 -25.73 7.49 10.55
N LEU A 145 -24.78 6.81 9.91
CA LEU A 145 -24.62 6.83 8.45
C LEU A 145 -25.80 6.17 7.74
N SER A 146 -26.32 5.06 8.28
CA SER A 146 -27.44 4.34 7.69
C SER A 146 -28.77 5.10 7.78
N ALA A 147 -28.87 6.12 8.64
CA ALA A 147 -30.05 6.98 8.73
C ALA A 147 -30.20 7.93 7.52
N SER A 148 -29.15 8.12 6.72
CA SER A 148 -29.17 8.91 5.48
C SER A 148 -29.05 8.01 4.27
N ALA A 149 -30.01 8.08 3.34
CA ALA A 149 -29.96 7.31 2.09
C ALA A 149 -28.69 7.62 1.26
N ALA A 150 -28.18 8.86 1.33
CA ALA A 150 -26.96 9.27 0.62
C ALA A 150 -25.67 8.70 1.23
N ALA A 151 -25.69 8.30 2.51
CA ALA A 151 -24.53 7.76 3.21
C ALA A 151 -24.67 6.28 3.61
N ALA A 152 -25.81 5.64 3.33
CA ALA A 152 -26.08 4.27 3.75
C ALA A 152 -25.11 3.23 3.17
N SER A 153 -24.50 3.53 2.01
CA SER A 153 -23.46 2.71 1.39
C SER A 153 -22.06 2.88 2.01
N VAL A 154 -21.83 3.94 2.79
CA VAL A 154 -20.54 4.20 3.45
C VAL A 154 -20.29 3.11 4.49
N LYS A 155 -19.20 2.36 4.29
CA LYS A 155 -18.79 1.30 5.20
C LYS A 155 -18.14 1.90 6.44
N VAL A 156 -18.14 1.13 7.53
CA VAL A 156 -17.41 1.47 8.75
C VAL A 156 -16.42 0.35 9.04
N SER A 157 -15.16 0.71 9.24
CA SER A 157 -14.08 -0.22 9.60
C SER A 157 -13.17 0.42 10.66
N THR A 158 -12.01 -0.17 10.91
CA THR A 158 -10.93 0.31 11.77
C THR A 158 -9.61 -0.23 11.23
N VAL A 159 -8.51 0.50 11.44
CA VAL A 159 -7.18 0.13 10.94
C VAL A 159 -6.36 -0.51 12.06
N HIS A 160 -5.72 -1.63 11.74
CA HIS A 160 -4.87 -2.40 12.64
C HIS A 160 -3.41 -2.35 12.21
N SER A 161 -2.50 -2.48 13.18
CA SER A 161 -1.10 -2.80 12.91
C SER A 161 -0.92 -4.32 12.82
N MET A 162 0.22 -4.79 12.27
CA MET A 162 0.57 -6.21 12.32
C MET A 162 0.78 -6.74 13.75
N ALA A 163 0.91 -5.87 14.77
CA ALA A 163 1.07 -6.28 16.17
C ALA A 163 -0.18 -6.93 16.77
N VAL A 164 -1.32 -6.91 16.05
CA VAL A 164 -2.50 -7.69 16.44
C VAL A 164 -2.31 -9.20 16.29
N LEU A 165 -1.25 -9.64 15.60
CA LEU A 165 -0.90 -11.05 15.42
C LEU A 165 0.12 -11.51 16.48
N ALA A 166 -0.08 -12.70 17.03
CA ALA A 166 0.94 -13.41 17.82
C ALA A 166 1.85 -14.28 16.96
N GLN A 167 1.34 -14.76 15.82
CA GLN A 167 2.06 -15.61 14.88
C GLN A 167 1.81 -15.11 13.46
N SER A 168 2.85 -15.08 12.64
CA SER A 168 2.79 -14.63 11.24
C SER A 168 3.83 -15.29 10.34
N ASP A 169 4.72 -16.14 10.88
CA ASP A 169 5.74 -16.86 10.13
C ASP A 169 5.83 -18.33 10.62
N PRO A 170 5.53 -19.33 9.77
CA PRO A 170 5.10 -19.18 8.38
C PRO A 170 3.69 -18.57 8.27
N PRO A 171 3.30 -17.98 7.11
CA PRO A 171 1.99 -17.34 6.95
C PRO A 171 0.79 -18.22 7.34
N SER A 172 0.81 -19.52 7.05
CA SER A 172 -0.24 -20.46 7.44
C SER A 172 -0.44 -20.64 8.94
N SER A 173 0.52 -20.19 9.77
CA SER A 173 0.41 -20.16 11.23
C SER A 173 -0.23 -18.87 11.76
N GLY A 174 -0.60 -17.95 10.86
CA GLY A 174 -1.21 -16.67 11.19
C GLY A 174 -2.28 -16.79 12.27
N ALA A 175 -2.09 -16.10 13.39
CA ALA A 175 -3.02 -16.13 14.52
C ALA A 175 -3.03 -14.79 15.27
N PHE A 176 -4.22 -14.31 15.61
CA PHE A 176 -4.37 -13.13 16.45
C PHE A 176 -3.79 -13.35 17.84
N HIS A 177 -3.24 -12.28 18.42
CA HIS A 177 -2.74 -12.31 19.78
C HIS A 177 -3.89 -12.59 20.77
N PRO A 178 -3.74 -13.51 21.74
CA PRO A 178 -4.80 -13.85 22.68
C PRO A 178 -5.40 -12.65 23.42
N ASP A 179 -4.57 -11.67 23.76
CA ASP A 179 -5.01 -10.44 24.46
C ASP A 179 -5.96 -9.57 23.62
N PHE A 180 -5.90 -9.67 22.28
CA PHE A 180 -6.76 -8.92 21.38
C PHE A 180 -7.89 -9.77 20.79
N ALA A 181 -7.78 -11.10 20.82
CA ALA A 181 -8.69 -12.02 20.13
C ALA A 181 -10.15 -11.82 20.52
N ALA A 182 -10.45 -11.57 21.80
CA ALA A 182 -11.83 -11.33 22.26
C ALA A 182 -12.43 -10.04 21.66
N SER A 183 -11.69 -8.93 21.74
CA SER A 183 -12.10 -7.64 21.16
C SER A 183 -12.21 -7.72 19.63
N LEU A 184 -11.25 -8.38 18.98
CA LEU A 184 -11.25 -8.60 17.53
C LEU A 184 -12.42 -9.48 17.08
N THR A 185 -12.81 -10.50 17.84
CA THR A 185 -13.97 -11.33 17.50
C THR A 185 -15.24 -10.48 17.37
N GLY A 186 -15.44 -9.52 18.29
CA GLY A 186 -16.57 -8.60 18.23
C GLY A 186 -16.50 -7.65 17.02
N VAL A 187 -15.32 -7.08 16.77
CA VAL A 187 -15.08 -6.21 15.59
C VAL A 187 -15.31 -6.98 14.29
N LEU A 188 -14.75 -8.18 14.16
CA LEU A 188 -14.88 -9.02 12.97
C LEU A 188 -16.31 -9.48 12.71
N GLY A 189 -17.07 -9.79 13.77
CA GLY A 189 -18.51 -10.03 13.67
C GLY A 189 -19.26 -8.84 13.07
N PHE A 190 -18.96 -7.64 13.55
CA PHE A 190 -19.52 -6.41 12.98
C PHE A 190 -19.10 -6.20 11.51
N LEU A 191 -17.81 -6.39 11.19
CA LEU A 191 -17.30 -6.20 9.83
C LEU A 191 -17.97 -7.16 8.84
N ARG A 192 -18.10 -8.44 9.20
CA ARG A 192 -18.85 -9.44 8.42
C ARG A 192 -20.29 -8.98 8.19
N ASP A 193 -21.01 -8.65 9.25
CA ASP A 193 -22.44 -8.33 9.17
C ASP A 193 -22.70 -7.04 8.38
N ALA A 194 -21.76 -6.08 8.43
CA ALA A 194 -21.81 -4.84 7.67
C ALA A 194 -21.25 -4.96 6.22
N GLY A 195 -20.62 -6.08 5.88
CA GLY A 195 -19.84 -6.24 4.65
C GLY A 195 -18.76 -5.17 4.53
N SER A 196 -18.03 -4.93 5.62
CA SER A 196 -16.91 -3.99 5.73
C SER A 196 -15.57 -4.74 5.72
N PRO A 197 -14.48 -4.14 5.23
CA PRO A 197 -13.17 -4.79 5.18
C PRO A 197 -12.48 -4.79 6.55
N PHE A 198 -11.58 -5.74 6.78
CA PHE A 198 -10.54 -5.67 7.80
C PHE A 198 -9.35 -4.87 7.24
N MET A 199 -9.05 -3.73 7.85
CA MET A 199 -8.00 -2.83 7.36
C MET A 199 -6.72 -3.01 8.19
N ILE A 200 -5.57 -3.21 7.53
CA ILE A 200 -4.30 -3.60 8.18
C ILE A 200 -3.09 -2.87 7.58
N ASN A 201 -2.06 -2.65 8.39
CA ASN A 201 -0.82 -1.96 8.03
C ASN A 201 0.40 -2.92 7.98
N PRO A 202 0.56 -3.77 6.95
CA PRO A 202 1.75 -4.58 6.73
C PRO A 202 2.92 -3.74 6.18
N TYR A 203 4.03 -3.71 6.91
CA TYR A 203 5.25 -3.01 6.50
C TYR A 203 6.44 -3.97 6.37
N PRO A 204 6.77 -4.42 5.15
CA PRO A 204 7.99 -5.18 4.88
C PRO A 204 9.28 -4.47 5.28
N PHE A 205 9.29 -3.12 5.29
CA PHE A 205 10.40 -2.31 5.76
C PHE A 205 10.80 -2.64 7.20
N PHE A 206 9.83 -2.70 8.13
CA PHE A 206 10.13 -3.01 9.54
C PHE A 206 10.63 -4.45 9.72
N ALA A 207 10.13 -5.39 8.94
CA ALA A 207 10.65 -6.76 8.95
C ALA A 207 12.11 -6.83 8.48
N TYR A 208 12.48 -6.07 7.44
CA TYR A 208 13.88 -5.96 7.00
C TYR A 208 14.76 -5.27 8.04
N ARG A 209 14.27 -4.22 8.71
CA ARG A 209 15.03 -3.53 9.77
C ARG A 209 15.40 -4.50 10.90
N SER A 210 14.54 -5.45 11.24
CA SER A 210 14.81 -6.47 12.25
C SER A 210 15.74 -7.59 11.77
N ASP A 211 15.90 -7.78 10.46
CA ASP A 211 16.71 -8.84 9.85
C ASP A 211 17.40 -8.34 8.55
N PRO A 212 18.49 -7.56 8.67
CA PRO A 212 19.07 -6.80 7.56
C PRO A 212 19.99 -7.64 6.65
N ARG A 213 19.59 -8.88 6.35
CA ARG A 213 20.33 -9.76 5.44
C ARG A 213 19.94 -9.50 3.98
N PRO A 214 20.87 -9.65 3.01
CA PRO A 214 20.58 -9.40 1.59
C PRO A 214 19.40 -10.20 1.03
N GLU A 215 19.21 -11.45 1.46
CA GLU A 215 18.09 -12.29 1.05
C GLU A 215 16.74 -11.78 1.60
N THR A 216 16.74 -11.19 2.80
CA THR A 216 15.55 -10.57 3.39
C THR A 216 15.23 -9.26 2.67
N LEU A 217 16.25 -8.47 2.28
CA LEU A 217 16.03 -7.28 1.45
C LEU A 217 15.38 -7.64 0.12
N ALA A 218 15.94 -8.61 -0.61
CA ALA A 218 15.40 -9.04 -1.90
C ALA A 218 13.94 -9.52 -1.77
N PHE A 219 13.65 -10.27 -0.71
CA PHE A 219 12.30 -10.74 -0.40
C PHE A 219 11.34 -9.59 -0.02
N CYS A 220 11.79 -8.58 0.72
CA CYS A 220 10.95 -7.42 1.04
C CYS A 220 10.73 -6.48 -0.14
N LEU A 221 11.69 -6.40 -1.09
CA LEU A 221 11.62 -5.52 -2.26
C LEU A 221 11.00 -6.18 -3.50
N PHE A 222 10.40 -7.37 -3.38
CA PHE A 222 9.86 -8.16 -4.50
C PHE A 222 10.90 -8.51 -5.59
N GLN A 223 12.18 -8.54 -5.23
CA GLN A 223 13.27 -8.86 -6.15
C GLN A 223 13.43 -10.39 -6.29
N PRO A 224 14.11 -10.87 -7.36
CA PRO A 224 14.41 -12.29 -7.50
C PRO A 224 15.09 -12.87 -6.26
N ASN A 225 14.50 -13.91 -5.69
CA ASN A 225 14.98 -14.61 -4.50
C ASN A 225 14.49 -16.09 -4.56
N PRO A 226 15.04 -17.00 -3.74
CA PRO A 226 14.67 -18.42 -3.80
C PRO A 226 13.23 -18.73 -3.36
N GLY A 227 12.50 -17.74 -2.82
CA GLY A 227 11.21 -17.93 -2.17
C GLY A 227 11.34 -18.58 -0.79
N ARG A 228 10.28 -18.50 0.00
CA ARG A 228 10.14 -19.12 1.31
C ARG A 228 8.98 -20.10 1.26
N LEU A 229 9.28 -21.40 1.40
CA LEU A 229 8.27 -22.44 1.45
C LEU A 229 7.60 -22.45 2.83
N ASP A 230 6.30 -22.22 2.83
CA ASP A 230 5.46 -22.43 4.00
C ASP A 230 5.17 -23.93 4.17
N ALA A 231 5.69 -24.52 5.25
CA ALA A 231 5.55 -25.94 5.51
C ALA A 231 4.11 -26.37 5.83
N GLY A 232 3.26 -25.47 6.33
CA GLY A 232 1.86 -25.76 6.64
C GLY A 232 1.00 -25.76 5.38
N SER A 233 0.97 -24.65 4.65
CA SER A 233 0.15 -24.49 3.44
C SER A 233 0.75 -25.12 2.18
N LYS A 234 2.06 -25.43 2.18
CA LYS A 234 2.85 -25.85 1.02
C LYS A 234 2.97 -24.79 -0.07
N LEU A 235 2.57 -23.56 0.22
CA LEU A 235 2.72 -22.42 -0.69
C LEU A 235 4.13 -21.85 -0.59
N THR A 236 4.66 -21.34 -1.70
CA THR A 236 5.93 -20.62 -1.71
C THR A 236 5.67 -19.14 -1.88
N TYR A 237 6.10 -18.37 -0.88
CA TYR A 237 6.04 -16.92 -0.91
C TYR A 237 7.31 -16.38 -1.56
N THR A 238 7.18 -15.48 -2.51
CA THR A 238 8.32 -14.85 -3.20
C THR A 238 8.54 -13.41 -2.75
N ASN A 239 7.67 -12.86 -1.91
CA ASN A 239 7.84 -11.55 -1.32
C ASN A 239 7.20 -11.47 0.08
N MET A 240 7.66 -10.50 0.88
CA MET A 240 7.20 -10.29 2.26
C MET A 240 5.78 -9.73 2.34
N PHE A 241 5.35 -8.91 1.39
CA PHE A 241 4.01 -8.33 1.39
C PHE A 241 2.94 -9.42 1.35
N ASP A 242 3.05 -10.35 0.39
CA ASP A 242 2.15 -11.50 0.27
C ASP A 242 2.16 -12.35 1.54
N ALA A 243 3.34 -12.58 2.10
CA ALA A 243 3.49 -13.37 3.33
C ALA A 243 2.79 -12.71 4.52
N GLN A 244 2.92 -11.39 4.68
CA GLN A 244 2.25 -10.64 5.75
C GLN A 244 0.73 -10.60 5.56
N VAL A 245 0.27 -10.39 4.33
CA VAL A 245 -1.17 -10.37 4.01
C VAL A 245 -1.80 -11.75 4.21
N ASP A 246 -1.14 -12.83 3.80
CA ASP A 246 -1.66 -14.19 3.98
C ASP A 246 -1.57 -14.69 5.43
N ALA A 247 -0.66 -14.14 6.24
CA ALA A 247 -0.69 -14.33 7.68
C ALA A 247 -1.96 -13.73 8.31
N VAL A 248 -2.38 -12.55 7.85
CA VAL A 248 -3.65 -11.94 8.28
C VAL A 248 -4.84 -12.78 7.81
N ARG A 249 -4.84 -13.24 6.55
CA ARG A 249 -5.87 -14.15 6.03
C ARG A 249 -5.99 -15.41 6.88
N SER A 250 -4.86 -16.05 7.19
CA SER A 250 -4.83 -17.25 8.03
C SER A 250 -5.36 -16.98 9.45
N ALA A 251 -5.05 -15.82 10.03
CA ALA A 251 -5.56 -15.42 11.34
C ALA A 251 -7.07 -15.20 11.36
N LEU A 252 -7.61 -14.56 10.32
CA LEU A 252 -9.05 -14.37 10.14
C LEU A 252 -9.77 -15.70 9.97
N ASP A 253 -9.23 -16.61 9.15
CA ASP A 253 -9.78 -17.95 8.93
C ASP A 253 -9.77 -18.78 10.21
N GLY A 254 -8.65 -18.73 10.94
CA GLY A 254 -8.48 -19.42 12.23
C GLY A 254 -9.44 -18.93 13.31
N LEU A 255 -9.89 -17.67 13.24
CA LEU A 255 -10.90 -17.10 14.12
C LEU A 255 -12.34 -17.26 13.59
N GLY A 256 -12.52 -17.87 12.41
CA GLY A 256 -13.83 -18.19 11.84
C GLY A 256 -14.47 -17.07 11.00
N PHE A 257 -13.67 -16.19 10.40
CA PHE A 257 -14.13 -15.07 9.55
C PHE A 257 -13.55 -15.10 8.12
N PRO A 258 -13.67 -16.22 7.37
CA PRO A 258 -13.09 -16.35 6.03
C PRO A 258 -13.64 -15.35 5.00
N GLU A 259 -14.87 -14.87 5.19
CA GLU A 259 -15.55 -13.92 4.30
C GLU A 259 -15.16 -12.45 4.49
N VAL A 260 -14.45 -12.11 5.58
CA VAL A 260 -14.05 -10.72 5.82
C VAL A 260 -12.88 -10.36 4.89
N GLU A 261 -13.13 -9.45 3.95
CA GLU A 261 -12.13 -8.97 2.98
C GLU A 261 -11.00 -8.20 3.67
N ILE A 262 -9.79 -8.28 3.12
CA ILE A 262 -8.62 -7.54 3.61
C ILE A 262 -8.39 -6.32 2.74
N VAL A 263 -8.12 -5.18 3.38
CA VAL A 263 -7.60 -3.97 2.73
C VAL A 263 -6.29 -3.59 3.43
N VAL A 264 -5.23 -3.37 2.65
CA VAL A 264 -3.98 -2.82 3.18
C VAL A 264 -4.14 -1.30 3.29
N ALA A 265 -4.33 -0.80 4.50
CA ALA A 265 -4.55 0.62 4.76
C ALA A 265 -3.27 1.44 4.73
N GLU A 266 -2.12 0.82 5.00
CA GLU A 266 -0.82 1.43 4.87
C GLU A 266 0.26 0.39 4.56
N THR A 267 1.11 0.73 3.61
CA THR A 267 2.40 0.07 3.40
C THR A 267 3.32 1.01 2.63
N GLY A 268 4.62 0.96 2.87
CA GLY A 268 5.56 1.88 2.26
C GLY A 268 7.00 1.60 2.66
N TRP A 269 7.91 2.39 2.09
CA TRP A 269 9.34 2.30 2.36
C TRP A 269 9.95 3.70 2.38
N PRO A 270 10.63 4.11 3.46
CA PRO A 270 11.19 5.44 3.57
C PRO A 270 12.48 5.56 2.74
N TYR A 271 12.63 6.66 2.00
CA TYR A 271 13.78 6.86 1.10
C TYR A 271 15.02 7.44 1.79
N ARG A 272 14.88 7.84 3.04
CA ARG A 272 15.93 8.42 3.88
C ARG A 272 15.62 8.09 5.34
N GLY A 273 16.64 7.82 6.14
CA GLY A 273 16.50 7.56 7.57
C GLY A 273 17.73 8.02 8.34
N ASP A 274 17.70 7.79 9.64
CA ASP A 274 18.86 8.00 10.51
C ASP A 274 19.96 6.98 10.20
N PRO A 275 21.23 7.21 10.63
CA PRO A 275 22.34 6.31 10.29
C PRO A 275 22.17 4.84 10.71
N ASP A 276 21.35 4.56 11.72
CA ASP A 276 21.02 3.21 12.20
C ASP A 276 19.78 2.59 11.51
N GLU A 277 19.10 3.33 10.64
CA GLU A 277 17.95 2.86 9.87
C GLU A 277 18.39 2.23 8.55
N VAL A 278 18.84 0.97 8.64
CA VAL A 278 19.32 0.20 7.49
C VAL A 278 18.22 0.08 6.42
N GLY A 279 18.61 0.28 5.15
CA GLY A 279 17.73 0.10 4.00
C GLY A 279 16.96 1.36 3.58
N THR A 280 17.10 2.47 4.29
CA THR A 280 16.45 3.74 3.97
C THR A 280 17.18 4.49 2.84
N THR A 281 16.94 4.07 1.60
CA THR A 281 17.54 4.71 0.41
C THR A 281 16.48 4.95 -0.67
N VAL A 282 16.76 5.91 -1.56
CA VAL A 282 15.90 6.21 -2.72
C VAL A 282 15.73 4.98 -3.60
N GLU A 283 16.78 4.19 -3.81
CA GLU A 283 16.75 2.98 -4.64
C GLU A 283 15.82 1.91 -4.03
N ASN A 284 15.89 1.69 -2.72
CA ASN A 284 15.04 0.71 -2.04
C ASN A 284 13.59 1.17 -1.99
N ALA A 285 13.34 2.47 -1.73
CA ALA A 285 11.99 3.01 -1.71
C ALA A 285 11.33 2.96 -3.11
N MET A 286 12.09 3.30 -4.15
CA MET A 286 11.68 3.16 -5.54
C MET A 286 11.42 1.69 -5.91
N ALA A 287 12.31 0.78 -5.51
CA ALA A 287 12.14 -0.65 -5.77
C ALA A 287 10.89 -1.20 -5.07
N PHE A 288 10.70 -0.90 -3.78
CA PHE A 288 9.54 -1.37 -3.02
C PHE A 288 8.23 -0.86 -3.60
N ASN A 289 8.06 0.46 -3.68
CA ASN A 289 6.79 1.06 -4.11
C ASN A 289 6.51 0.79 -5.60
N GLY A 290 7.54 0.82 -6.45
CA GLY A 290 7.40 0.48 -7.87
C GLY A 290 7.02 -0.99 -8.10
N ASN A 291 7.65 -1.93 -7.38
CA ASN A 291 7.32 -3.35 -7.51
C ASN A 291 5.99 -3.70 -6.85
N LEU A 292 5.60 -3.04 -5.76
CA LEU A 292 4.26 -3.15 -5.19
C LEU A 292 3.20 -2.73 -6.21
N VAL A 293 3.37 -1.57 -6.87
CA VAL A 293 2.48 -1.10 -7.94
C VAL A 293 2.42 -2.12 -9.08
N ALA A 294 3.55 -2.66 -9.52
CA ALA A 294 3.59 -3.70 -10.56
C ALA A 294 2.87 -4.98 -10.13
N HIS A 295 3.08 -5.44 -8.90
CA HIS A 295 2.41 -6.60 -8.31
C HIS A 295 0.89 -6.39 -8.27
N LEU A 296 0.40 -5.26 -7.76
CA LEU A 296 -1.02 -4.95 -7.70
C LEU A 296 -1.67 -4.84 -9.09
N ARG A 297 -0.94 -4.37 -10.10
CA ARG A 297 -1.43 -4.32 -11.49
C ARG A 297 -1.46 -5.68 -12.18
N SER A 298 -0.66 -6.63 -11.71
CA SER A 298 -0.61 -7.98 -12.29
C SER A 298 -1.88 -8.79 -12.01
N LEU A 299 -2.68 -8.40 -11.01
CA LEU A 299 -3.85 -9.12 -10.54
C LEU A 299 -3.55 -10.56 -10.07
N ALA A 300 -2.27 -10.86 -9.78
CA ALA A 300 -1.87 -12.17 -9.29
C ALA A 300 -2.53 -12.52 -7.95
N GLY A 301 -2.79 -11.51 -7.11
CA GLY A 301 -3.16 -11.72 -5.71
C GLY A 301 -1.99 -12.27 -4.91
N THR A 302 -2.30 -12.88 -3.77
CA THR A 302 -1.30 -13.55 -2.92
C THR A 302 -1.34 -15.06 -3.16
N PRO A 303 -0.34 -15.84 -2.70
CA PRO A 303 -0.38 -17.31 -2.81
C PRO A 303 -1.64 -17.96 -2.21
N LEU A 304 -2.15 -17.49 -1.07
CA LEU A 304 -3.35 -18.02 -0.42
C LEU A 304 -4.64 -17.42 -1.01
N MET A 305 -4.59 -16.19 -1.54
CA MET A 305 -5.72 -15.50 -2.18
C MET A 305 -5.39 -15.13 -3.65
N PRO A 306 -5.26 -16.13 -4.55
CA PRO A 306 -4.84 -15.87 -5.93
C PRO A 306 -5.95 -15.28 -6.80
N GLY A 307 -5.55 -14.56 -7.85
CA GLY A 307 -6.43 -14.11 -8.94
C GLY A 307 -7.17 -12.79 -8.67
N ARG A 308 -6.91 -12.13 -7.55
CA ARG A 308 -7.43 -10.80 -7.23
C ARG A 308 -6.42 -10.01 -6.40
N SER A 309 -6.09 -8.80 -6.85
CA SER A 309 -5.24 -7.91 -6.06
C SER A 309 -5.94 -7.43 -4.79
N VAL A 310 -5.13 -7.25 -3.74
CA VAL A 310 -5.56 -6.68 -2.47
C VAL A 310 -5.57 -5.17 -2.59
N GLU A 311 -6.69 -4.53 -2.28
CA GLU A 311 -6.77 -3.07 -2.25
C GLU A 311 -5.75 -2.53 -1.26
N THR A 312 -4.90 -1.61 -1.71
CA THR A 312 -3.68 -1.22 -1.01
C THR A 312 -3.46 0.28 -1.09
N TYR A 313 -3.23 0.90 0.06
CA TYR A 313 -2.93 2.32 0.20
C TYR A 313 -1.45 2.52 0.51
N ILE A 314 -0.73 3.14 -0.43
CA ILE A 314 0.69 3.42 -0.28
C ILE A 314 0.88 4.55 0.75
N PHE A 315 1.79 4.37 1.69
CA PHE A 315 2.20 5.38 2.66
C PHE A 315 3.52 6.02 2.19
N ALA A 316 3.55 7.30 1.80
CA ALA A 316 2.43 8.28 1.72
C ALA A 316 2.57 9.24 0.52
N LEU A 317 1.58 10.10 0.28
CA LEU A 317 1.61 11.06 -0.84
C LEU A 317 2.76 12.07 -0.71
N TYR A 318 2.88 12.68 0.47
CA TYR A 318 3.90 13.70 0.75
C TYR A 318 4.77 13.31 1.94
N ASP A 319 5.96 13.90 2.01
CA ASP A 319 6.75 13.91 3.24
C ASP A 319 6.03 14.76 4.31
N GLU A 320 5.94 14.22 5.52
CA GLU A 320 5.29 14.87 6.65
C GLU A 320 6.34 15.42 7.62
N ASP A 321 6.74 16.68 7.45
CA ASP A 321 7.92 17.26 8.09
C ASP A 321 7.81 17.50 9.59
N LEU A 322 6.59 17.48 10.15
CA LEU A 322 6.35 17.62 11.58
C LEU A 322 6.22 16.27 12.31
N LYS A 323 6.36 15.13 11.61
CA LYS A 323 6.35 13.82 12.28
C LYS A 323 7.53 13.69 13.25
N SER A 324 7.20 13.30 14.48
CA SER A 324 8.17 12.95 15.51
C SER A 324 8.86 11.62 15.19
N GLY A 325 9.90 11.28 15.96
CA GLY A 325 10.63 10.03 15.81
C GLY A 325 11.78 10.13 14.79
N PRO A 326 12.23 8.98 14.26
CA PRO A 326 13.42 8.92 13.41
C PRO A 326 13.23 9.64 12.08
N THR A 327 14.32 9.89 11.36
CA THR A 327 14.27 10.58 10.06
C THR A 327 13.45 9.84 9.00
N SER A 328 13.33 8.51 9.09
CA SER A 328 12.45 7.73 8.23
C SER A 328 10.99 8.20 8.25
N GLU A 329 10.46 8.57 9.41
CA GLU A 329 9.08 9.01 9.57
C GLU A 329 8.76 10.25 8.73
N ARG A 330 9.75 11.10 8.44
CA ARG A 330 9.62 12.31 7.62
C ARG A 330 9.98 12.09 6.14
N SER A 331 10.18 10.84 5.72
CA SER A 331 10.79 10.49 4.43
C SER A 331 10.06 9.36 3.70
N PHE A 332 8.74 9.20 3.92
CA PHE A 332 7.90 8.21 3.24
C PHE A 332 7.21 8.76 1.97
N GLY A 333 7.26 10.06 1.72
CA GLY A 333 6.53 10.72 0.65
C GLY A 333 6.97 10.28 -0.74
N LEU A 334 6.01 9.95 -1.60
CA LEU A 334 6.28 9.76 -3.03
C LEU A 334 6.58 11.11 -3.72
N TYR A 335 5.95 12.19 -3.23
CA TYR A 335 6.10 13.54 -3.74
C TYR A 335 6.59 14.49 -2.63
N ARG A 336 7.24 15.56 -3.06
CA ARG A 336 7.61 16.70 -2.22
C ARG A 336 6.43 17.68 -2.15
N ALA A 337 6.50 18.64 -1.24
CA ALA A 337 5.51 19.71 -1.13
C ALA A 337 5.34 20.55 -2.42
N ASP A 338 6.40 20.68 -3.23
CA ASP A 338 6.37 21.33 -4.55
C ASP A 338 5.80 20.44 -5.67
N GLN A 339 5.27 19.27 -5.32
CA GLN A 339 4.68 18.26 -6.20
C GLN A 339 5.65 17.57 -7.15
N THR A 340 6.96 17.77 -7.00
CA THR A 340 7.97 16.95 -7.67
C THR A 340 8.08 15.59 -7.01
N MET A 341 8.37 14.55 -7.79
CA MET A 341 8.55 13.20 -7.26
C MET A 341 9.87 13.09 -6.49
N ASN A 342 9.85 12.45 -5.32
CA ASN A 342 11.09 11.99 -4.67
C ASN A 342 11.73 10.86 -5.50
N TYR A 343 10.90 10.00 -6.11
CA TYR A 343 11.26 8.94 -7.05
C TYR A 343 10.02 8.48 -7.83
N ASP A 344 10.20 7.84 -8.99
CA ASP A 344 9.09 7.33 -9.79
C ASP A 344 8.64 5.94 -9.30
N ALA A 345 7.44 5.86 -8.71
CA ALA A 345 6.81 4.61 -8.28
C ALA A 345 5.91 3.97 -9.36
N GLY A 346 5.97 4.45 -10.61
CA GLY A 346 5.20 3.90 -11.74
C GLY A 346 3.73 4.29 -11.73
N LEU A 347 3.35 5.40 -11.10
CA LEU A 347 1.96 5.83 -10.89
C LEU A 347 1.44 6.82 -11.95
N ALA A 348 2.31 7.34 -12.83
CA ALA A 348 1.87 8.23 -13.90
C ALA A 348 0.87 7.52 -14.83
N LYS A 349 -0.21 8.23 -15.23
CA LYS A 349 -1.09 7.69 -16.28
C LYS A 349 -0.30 7.53 -17.58
N PRO A 350 -0.48 6.42 -18.32
CA PRO A 350 0.07 6.34 -19.67
C PRO A 350 -0.48 7.54 -20.45
N SER A 351 0.42 8.38 -20.98
CA SER A 351 -0.04 9.42 -21.88
C SER A 351 -0.76 8.76 -23.05
N SER A 352 -1.99 9.18 -23.35
CA SER A 352 -2.63 8.89 -24.61
C SER A 352 -1.87 9.65 -25.70
N SER A 353 -0.68 9.17 -26.02
CA SER A 353 0.03 9.59 -27.20
C SER A 353 -0.84 9.20 -28.39
N ILE A 354 -1.55 10.18 -28.94
CA ILE A 354 -1.98 10.14 -30.33
C ILE A 354 -0.71 9.81 -31.10
N SER A 355 -0.64 8.58 -31.59
CA SER A 355 0.40 8.18 -32.54
C SER A 355 0.19 9.04 -33.76
N ASN A 356 0.87 10.19 -33.81
CA ASN A 356 1.10 10.89 -35.05
C ASN A 356 1.99 9.97 -35.88
N THR A 357 1.35 9.06 -36.62
CA THR A 357 1.94 8.40 -37.76
C THR A 357 2.34 9.49 -38.74
N ALA A 358 3.59 9.93 -38.62
CA ALA A 358 4.23 10.71 -39.66
C ALA A 358 4.30 9.81 -40.89
N SER A 359 3.48 10.17 -41.87
CA SER A 359 3.43 9.58 -43.21
C SER A 359 4.83 9.56 -43.84
N ALA A 360 5.34 8.35 -44.07
CA ALA A 360 6.55 8.12 -44.84
C ALA A 360 6.33 8.59 -46.29
N SER A 361 7.23 9.45 -46.78
CA SER A 361 7.39 9.73 -48.21
C SER A 361 8.60 8.96 -48.75
N PRO A 362 8.55 8.43 -49.99
CA PRO A 362 9.55 7.51 -50.50
C PRO A 362 10.71 8.23 -51.20
N GLY A 363 11.95 7.80 -50.93
CA GLY A 363 13.14 8.23 -51.66
C GLY A 363 14.29 7.24 -51.49
N TRP A 364 14.67 6.56 -52.58
CA TRP A 364 15.82 5.66 -52.72
C TRP A 364 17.13 6.50 -52.83
N THR A 365 18.38 6.07 -52.57
CA THR A 365 19.14 4.83 -52.87
C THR A 365 20.46 4.76 -52.05
N GLN A 366 20.93 3.52 -51.79
CA GLN A 366 22.32 2.96 -51.61
C GLN A 366 23.47 3.89 -51.17
N SER A 367 24.32 3.54 -50.19
CA SER A 367 25.22 2.38 -50.18
C SER A 367 25.97 2.20 -48.84
N ALA A 368 26.26 0.94 -48.51
CA ALA A 368 27.41 0.36 -47.79
C ALA A 368 27.99 0.97 -46.49
N GLU A 369 28.28 0.04 -45.58
CA GLU A 369 29.24 0.06 -44.47
C GLU A 369 28.79 0.49 -43.06
N THR A 370 29.19 -0.39 -42.14
CA THR A 370 29.01 -0.47 -40.69
C THR A 370 29.53 0.73 -39.92
N CYS A 371 28.79 1.17 -38.90
CA CYS A 371 29.35 1.80 -37.70
C CYS A 371 28.44 1.57 -36.49
N VAL A 372 28.99 0.90 -35.47
CA VAL A 372 28.43 0.77 -34.12
C VAL A 372 28.73 2.08 -33.36
N PRO A 373 27.77 2.71 -32.67
CA PRO A 373 28.10 3.84 -31.80
C PRO A 373 28.71 3.32 -30.49
N VAL A 374 30.03 3.51 -30.34
CA VAL A 374 30.70 3.45 -29.04
C VAL A 374 30.49 4.80 -28.35
N VAL A 375 29.75 4.80 -27.24
CA VAL A 375 29.72 5.94 -26.31
C VAL A 375 30.87 5.74 -25.31
N THR A 376 31.94 6.50 -25.49
CA THR A 376 33.06 6.53 -24.54
C THR A 376 32.75 7.52 -23.42
N VAL A 377 32.59 7.02 -22.20
CA VAL A 377 32.57 7.84 -20.98
C VAL A 377 34.03 8.15 -20.62
N GLN A 378 34.44 9.42 -20.68
CA GLN A 378 35.73 9.87 -20.17
C GLN A 378 35.66 10.02 -18.65
N ALA A 379 36.21 9.06 -17.91
CA ALA A 379 36.66 9.29 -16.54
C ALA A 379 38.15 9.66 -16.56
N ARG A 380 38.49 10.82 -16.01
CA ARG A 380 39.86 11.34 -15.92
C ARG A 380 40.32 11.22 -14.48
N VAL A 381 41.27 10.33 -14.21
CA VAL A 381 42.10 10.37 -12.98
C VAL A 381 43.54 10.07 -13.41
N GLU A 382 44.40 11.05 -13.14
CA GLU A 382 45.87 11.05 -13.16
C GLU A 382 46.60 10.64 -14.45
N GLY A 383 47.33 11.59 -15.02
CA GLY A 383 47.84 11.54 -16.38
C GLY A 383 48.92 10.49 -16.65
N ARG A 384 48.61 9.59 -17.59
CA ARG A 384 49.43 9.13 -18.74
C ARG A 384 48.53 8.24 -19.63
N PRO A 385 48.66 8.26 -20.97
CA PRO A 385 47.82 7.43 -21.85
C PRO A 385 48.26 5.94 -21.81
N MET A 386 47.30 5.02 -21.68
CA MET A 386 47.50 3.56 -21.83
C MET A 386 47.79 3.19 -23.29
N GLN A 387 48.80 2.34 -23.51
CA GLN A 387 49.07 1.68 -24.81
C GLN A 387 48.22 0.40 -24.94
N SER A 388 47.78 0.08 -26.16
CA SER A 388 46.94 -1.10 -26.42
C SER A 388 47.73 -2.41 -26.26
N GLY A 389 47.28 -3.34 -25.41
CA GLY A 389 47.80 -4.71 -25.41
C GLY A 389 47.92 -5.44 -24.07
N GLU A 390 47.47 -4.89 -22.93
CA GLU A 390 47.66 -5.55 -21.64
C GLU A 390 46.37 -6.22 -21.09
N ARG A 391 46.51 -7.48 -20.67
CA ARG A 391 45.45 -8.32 -20.08
C ARG A 391 45.25 -7.94 -18.61
N CYS A 392 44.01 -7.67 -18.21
CA CYS A 392 43.66 -7.46 -16.80
C CYS A 392 43.89 -8.74 -15.97
N TYR A 393 44.71 -8.61 -14.92
CA TYR A 393 45.00 -9.65 -13.93
C TYR A 393 44.16 -9.40 -12.67
N LEU A 394 43.45 -10.42 -12.17
CA LEU A 394 42.77 -10.42 -10.87
C LEU A 394 43.65 -11.17 -9.85
N PRO A 395 44.01 -10.58 -8.70
CA PRO A 395 44.58 -11.35 -7.61
C PRO A 395 43.48 -12.08 -6.86
N SER A 396 43.44 -13.39 -7.01
CA SER A 396 42.80 -14.33 -6.09
C SER A 396 43.68 -14.52 -4.85
N ALA A 397 43.11 -14.38 -3.65
CA ALA A 397 43.66 -14.96 -2.44
C ALA A 397 42.55 -15.44 -1.49
N VAL A 398 42.61 -16.74 -1.22
CA VAL A 398 41.85 -17.53 -0.24
C VAL A 398 42.58 -17.46 1.11
N GLY A 399 41.85 -17.51 2.24
CA GLY A 399 42.48 -17.66 3.56
C GLY A 399 41.52 -17.67 4.77
N SER A 400 40.85 -18.81 4.95
CA SER A 400 40.02 -19.32 6.09
C SER A 400 40.71 -19.25 7.50
N PRO A 401 40.19 -19.85 8.61
CA PRO A 401 38.87 -19.86 9.29
C PRO A 401 38.98 -19.61 10.84
N ALA A 402 37.91 -19.17 11.54
CA ALA A 402 37.74 -19.45 12.98
C ALA A 402 36.31 -19.19 13.50
N VAL A 403 35.60 -20.30 13.82
CA VAL A 403 34.76 -20.54 15.02
C VAL A 403 33.55 -19.59 15.24
N MET A 404 32.30 -19.93 14.90
CA MET A 404 31.44 -21.02 15.38
C MET A 404 31.19 -20.98 16.91
N GLY A 405 30.20 -20.19 17.35
CA GLY A 405 29.68 -20.25 18.72
C GLY A 405 28.80 -19.06 19.10
N LEU A 406 27.49 -19.35 19.27
CA LEU A 406 26.45 -18.63 20.04
C LEU A 406 25.20 -18.22 19.23
N LEU A 407 24.46 -19.25 18.83
CA LEU A 407 22.99 -19.22 18.77
C LEU A 407 22.45 -19.44 20.19
N PHE A 408 21.46 -18.63 20.58
CA PHE A 408 20.44 -18.78 21.63
C PHE A 408 20.32 -17.53 22.54
N GLN A 409 19.08 -17.05 22.65
CA GLN A 409 18.56 -15.90 23.40
C GLN A 409 18.75 -14.53 22.75
N TYR A 410 17.67 -13.99 22.18
CA TYR A 410 17.15 -12.63 22.49
C TYR A 410 15.75 -12.49 21.86
N VAL A 411 14.75 -13.02 22.58
CA VAL A 411 13.35 -12.57 22.53
C VAL A 411 13.16 -11.69 23.77
N ALA A 412 12.47 -10.57 23.59
CA ALA A 412 12.09 -9.58 24.61
C ALA A 412 13.19 -8.57 25.02
N VAL A 413 13.40 -7.53 24.21
CA VAL A 413 13.49 -6.11 24.64
C VAL A 413 13.17 -5.24 23.41
N MET A 414 11.95 -4.72 23.31
CA MET A 414 11.61 -3.42 22.69
C MET A 414 10.14 -3.13 23.01
N LEU A 415 9.87 -3.09 24.31
CA LEU A 415 8.70 -2.48 24.93
C LEU A 415 9.32 -1.64 26.04
N LEU A 416 9.15 -0.32 25.93
CA LEU A 416 9.86 0.78 26.61
C LEU A 416 10.82 1.50 25.65
N LEU A 417 10.28 2.49 24.94
CA LEU A 417 10.71 3.89 25.00
C LEU A 417 9.69 4.73 24.21
N THR A 418 8.76 5.32 24.98
CA THR A 418 7.94 6.54 24.75
C THR A 418 7.41 6.85 23.36
#